data_AF-A0A959XRR6-F1
#
_entry.id   AF-A0A959XRR6-F1
#
_cell.length_a   1.000
_cell.length_b   1.000
_cell.length_c   1.000
_cell.angle_alpha   90.00
_cell.angle_beta   90.00
_cell.angle_gamma   90.00
#
_symmetry.space_group_name_H-M   'P 1'
#
loop_
_entity.id
_entity.type
_entity.pdbx_description
1 polymer ?
#
loop_
_entity_poly.entity_id
_entity_poly.type
_entity_poly.pdbx_seq_one_letter_code
_entity_poly.pdbx_strand_id
1 'polypeptide(L)'
;MRSLPFTLFLLAASASLAQTAPSDSLFSTDQVVTVELTFADPGFWTLLTTYYSNDLGETLTGDVTITDNTGTHFYPNVAVDLKGNSSYGHPGNKKSFKIDFNDNIPGQKYHGMTKVHFNNCFKDPTFMRERIFFDFCREQGVLAPRVSYANVSINGTFWGFYDMVEPVDKNFLDRWVDDNDGNLFKAGDNFGTGGGSAADLAYYGSGQNSYTSRYELKTNETEDDWSDLIALLQLLNTSSEADLVAQLPGQWEWEAMLRSLAIDNLFSNLDSYINSARNYYIYHDSTTFKWNWIKWDANEAFGTYTGGPGIGNLENLAPNYVASTRPLLNKVFTIPAFYSDYLVEYCAAFEAFNNAQMDPRIDAIKDLIAPHVAADPNKMYTTAQFNANVENDITSGGGPGGGTIYGLRSFINGRRAYLSGVLSCATVGLNEAEVASEAVVYPVPASEALTIAMPSGQVIEGVRVTDALGREVPVGLVDRTLDISALQPGVHVLAISSDVRTTVLRFIKE
;
A
#
# COMPACT_ATOMS: atom_id res chain seq x y z
N MET A 1 -37.64 28.73 -24.73
CA MET A 1 -37.62 27.44 -23.99
C MET A 1 -36.27 27.34 -23.30
N ARG A 2 -36.28 26.85 -22.06
CA ARG A 2 -35.22 26.96 -21.04
C ARG A 2 -33.84 26.48 -21.53
N SER A 3 -32.81 27.30 -21.27
CA SER A 3 -31.41 26.91 -21.33
C SER A 3 -31.11 25.84 -20.27
N LEU A 4 -30.71 24.64 -20.69
CA LEU A 4 -30.01 23.68 -19.84
C LEU A 4 -28.50 23.91 -20.01
N PRO A 5 -27.71 24.05 -18.93
CA PRO A 5 -26.26 24.06 -19.04
C PRO A 5 -25.75 22.62 -19.26
N PHE A 6 -24.88 22.44 -20.25
CA PHE A 6 -24.21 21.18 -20.54
C PHE A 6 -22.94 21.12 -19.69
N THR A 7 -22.95 20.28 -18.65
CA THR A 7 -21.85 20.09 -17.70
C THR A 7 -20.72 19.30 -18.36
N LEU A 8 -19.51 19.83 -18.27
CA LEU A 8 -18.25 19.27 -18.75
C LEU A 8 -17.88 18.04 -17.90
N PHE A 9 -17.72 16.86 -18.51
CA PHE A 9 -17.10 15.69 -17.86
C PHE A 9 -15.58 15.76 -18.09
N LEU A 10 -14.82 16.02 -17.01
CA LEU A 10 -13.38 15.80 -16.97
C LEU A 10 -13.11 14.29 -16.88
N LEU A 11 -12.28 13.75 -17.77
CA LEU A 11 -11.58 12.49 -17.50
C LEU A 11 -10.45 12.82 -16.52
N ALA A 12 -10.65 12.46 -15.25
CA ALA A 12 -9.59 12.44 -14.25
C ALA A 12 -8.81 11.12 -14.42
N ALA A 13 -7.49 11.21 -14.54
CA ALA A 13 -6.65 10.13 -14.05
C ALA A 13 -6.90 10.07 -12.54
N SER A 14 -7.57 9.03 -12.07
CA SER A 14 -7.84 8.80 -10.65
C SER A 14 -6.53 8.36 -9.97
N ALA A 15 -5.59 9.29 -9.84
CA ALA A 15 -4.87 9.37 -8.58
C ALA A 15 -5.94 9.75 -7.56
N SER A 16 -6.44 8.80 -6.77
CA SER A 16 -7.22 9.13 -5.59
C SER A 16 -6.27 9.87 -4.65
N LEU A 17 -6.20 11.19 -4.83
CA LEU A 17 -5.68 12.06 -3.78
C LEU A 17 -6.60 11.80 -2.60
N ALA A 18 -6.07 11.17 -1.56
CA ALA A 18 -6.80 10.90 -0.33
C ALA A 18 -7.58 12.16 0.06
N GLN A 19 -8.88 12.01 0.29
CA GLN A 19 -9.68 13.16 0.71
C GLN A 19 -9.10 13.69 2.02
N THR A 20 -9.15 15.02 2.20
CA THR A 20 -8.75 15.61 3.48
C THR A 20 -9.64 15.03 4.59
N ALA A 21 -9.08 14.19 5.44
CA ALA A 21 -9.79 13.61 6.57
C ALA A 21 -9.39 14.33 7.86
N PRO A 22 -10.25 14.37 8.89
CA PRO A 22 -9.88 14.91 10.19
C PRO A 22 -8.60 14.29 10.76
N SER A 23 -8.35 13.00 10.46
CA SER A 23 -7.16 12.25 10.87
C SER A 23 -5.87 12.70 10.20
N ASP A 24 -5.92 13.49 9.13
CA ASP A 24 -4.73 14.09 8.52
C ASP A 24 -3.99 14.99 9.51
N SER A 25 -4.70 15.64 10.43
CA SER A 25 -4.08 16.44 11.51
C SER A 25 -3.12 15.63 12.40
N LEU A 26 -3.30 14.30 12.46
CA LEU A 26 -2.47 13.39 13.25
C LEU A 26 -1.27 12.85 12.47
N PHE A 27 -1.47 12.54 11.19
CA PHE A 27 -0.49 11.82 10.38
C PHE A 27 0.25 12.67 9.34
N SER A 28 -0.22 13.88 9.04
CA SER A 28 0.44 14.80 8.10
C SER A 28 1.56 15.62 8.74
N THR A 29 1.68 15.59 10.07
CA THR A 29 2.74 16.28 10.82
C THR A 29 3.52 15.27 11.64
N ASP A 30 4.84 15.33 11.51
CA ASP A 30 5.76 14.54 12.32
C ASP A 30 5.68 14.93 13.78
N GLN A 31 5.28 13.96 14.61
CA GLN A 31 5.11 14.16 16.05
C GLN A 31 5.23 12.84 16.80
N VAL A 32 5.42 12.94 18.10
CA VAL A 32 5.28 11.83 19.04
C VAL A 32 4.16 12.15 20.01
N VAL A 33 3.05 11.43 19.87
CA VAL A 33 1.85 11.59 20.68
C VAL A 33 2.10 11.07 22.09
N THR A 34 1.55 11.75 23.10
CA THR A 34 1.53 11.22 24.48
C THR A 34 0.18 10.57 24.75
N VAL A 35 0.19 9.31 25.19
CA VAL A 35 -1.01 8.53 25.48
C VAL A 35 -0.96 8.08 26.94
N GLU A 36 -1.94 8.48 27.73
CA GLU A 36 -2.08 8.14 29.14
C GLU A 36 -3.34 7.30 29.34
N LEU A 37 -3.17 5.99 29.46
CA LEU A 37 -4.24 5.04 29.73
C LEU A 37 -4.42 4.83 31.22
N THR A 38 -5.67 4.85 31.68
CA THR A 38 -6.03 4.57 33.06
C THR A 38 -7.07 3.48 33.13
N PHE A 39 -6.79 2.44 33.91
CA PHE A 39 -7.71 1.35 34.24
C PHE A 39 -8.06 1.41 35.72
N ALA A 40 -9.36 1.34 36.03
CA ALA A 40 -9.83 1.33 37.41
C ALA A 40 -9.46 0.04 38.15
N ASP A 41 -9.39 -1.09 37.44
CA ASP A 41 -9.03 -2.39 38.02
C ASP A 41 -7.50 -2.50 38.24
N PRO A 42 -7.02 -2.71 39.48
CA PRO A 42 -5.59 -2.88 39.72
C PRO A 42 -5.02 -4.16 39.09
N GLY A 43 -5.87 -5.15 38.75
CA GLY A 43 -5.56 -6.37 38.01
C GLY A 43 -5.68 -6.25 36.49
N PHE A 44 -5.76 -5.02 35.94
CA PHE A 44 -5.94 -4.76 34.50
C PHE A 44 -5.04 -5.60 33.60
N TRP A 45 -3.76 -5.77 33.98
CA TRP A 45 -2.81 -6.50 33.13
C TRP A 45 -3.15 -7.98 33.04
N THR A 46 -3.55 -8.61 34.15
CA THR A 46 -4.00 -9.99 34.15
C THR A 46 -5.23 -10.14 33.27
N LEU A 47 -6.22 -9.25 33.39
CA LEU A 47 -7.43 -9.26 32.55
C LEU A 47 -7.09 -9.15 31.07
N LEU A 48 -6.29 -8.15 30.67
CA LEU A 48 -5.85 -7.96 29.28
C LEU A 48 -5.17 -9.21 28.71
N THR A 49 -4.28 -9.86 29.48
CA THR A 49 -3.61 -11.08 29.03
C THR A 49 -4.56 -12.30 28.99
N THR A 50 -5.56 -12.35 29.88
CA THR A 50 -6.59 -13.41 29.87
C THR A 50 -7.50 -13.26 28.66
N TYR A 51 -8.02 -12.06 28.39
CA TYR A 51 -8.88 -11.77 27.23
C TYR A 51 -8.17 -12.02 25.91
N TYR A 52 -6.87 -11.71 25.84
CA TYR A 52 -6.08 -12.08 24.67
C TYR A 52 -5.94 -13.61 24.52
N SER A 53 -5.66 -14.32 25.61
CA SER A 53 -5.32 -15.75 25.55
C SER A 53 -6.52 -16.66 25.31
N ASN A 54 -7.72 -16.23 25.73
CA ASN A 54 -8.93 -17.01 25.53
C ASN A 54 -9.61 -16.73 24.18
N ASP A 55 -9.26 -15.60 23.53
CA ASP A 55 -9.71 -15.19 22.21
C ASP A 55 -11.24 -15.20 22.06
N LEU A 56 -11.94 -14.72 23.10
CA LEU A 56 -13.42 -14.69 23.16
C LEU A 56 -14.01 -13.34 22.71
N GLY A 57 -13.19 -12.43 22.18
CA GLY A 57 -13.61 -11.08 21.79
C GLY A 57 -13.88 -10.14 22.97
N GLU A 58 -13.36 -10.45 24.16
CA GLU A 58 -13.49 -9.60 25.34
C GLU A 58 -12.54 -8.41 25.29
N THR A 59 -13.02 -7.26 25.77
CA THR A 59 -12.25 -6.01 25.84
C THR A 59 -12.19 -5.47 27.26
N LEU A 60 -11.11 -4.74 27.59
CA LEU A 60 -11.02 -4.07 28.88
C LEU A 60 -11.32 -2.58 28.73
N THR A 61 -12.33 -2.11 29.47
CA THR A 61 -12.68 -0.68 29.51
C THR A 61 -11.66 0.12 30.32
N GLY A 62 -11.20 1.24 29.77
CA GLY A 62 -10.35 2.23 30.44
C GLY A 62 -10.65 3.65 29.98
N ASP A 63 -9.99 4.63 30.59
CA ASP A 63 -10.00 6.02 30.15
C ASP A 63 -8.66 6.35 29.48
N VAL A 64 -8.67 7.21 28.46
CA VAL A 64 -7.44 7.66 27.81
C VAL A 64 -7.38 9.18 27.69
N THR A 65 -6.24 9.74 28.06
CA THR A 65 -5.87 11.13 27.72
C THR A 65 -4.80 11.08 26.65
N ILE A 66 -5.02 11.80 25.55
CA ILE A 66 -4.11 11.84 24.40
C ILE A 66 -3.69 13.29 24.16
N THR A 67 -2.38 13.56 24.14
CA THR A 67 -1.84 14.88 23.79
C THR A 67 -1.06 14.79 22.49
N ASP A 68 -1.50 15.57 21.51
CA ASP A 68 -0.91 15.71 20.19
C ASP A 68 -0.70 17.20 19.86
N ASN A 69 -0.26 17.52 18.64
CA ASN A 69 -0.01 18.91 18.21
C ASN A 69 -1.28 19.79 18.13
N THR A 70 -2.47 19.20 18.15
CA THR A 70 -3.76 19.92 18.15
C THR A 70 -4.27 20.22 19.56
N GLY A 71 -3.79 19.48 20.58
CA GLY A 71 -4.11 19.73 21.98
C GLY A 71 -4.16 18.45 22.82
N THR A 72 -4.74 18.56 24.01
CA THR A 72 -4.99 17.43 24.92
C THR A 72 -6.47 17.05 24.84
N HIS A 73 -6.72 15.77 24.59
CA HIS A 73 -8.04 15.18 24.37
C HIS A 73 -8.28 14.09 25.40
N PHE A 74 -9.48 14.07 25.99
CA PHE A 74 -9.87 13.06 26.97
C PHE A 74 -11.03 12.22 26.42
N TYR A 75 -10.87 10.91 26.49
CA TYR A 75 -11.85 9.93 26.04
C TYR A 75 -12.14 8.92 27.16
N PRO A 76 -13.32 8.99 27.80
CA PRO A 76 -13.70 8.03 28.82
C PRO A 76 -14.24 6.73 28.22
N ASN A 77 -14.11 5.64 28.97
CA ASN A 77 -14.67 4.32 28.67
C ASN A 77 -14.29 3.75 27.29
N VAL A 78 -13.06 3.99 26.82
CA VAL A 78 -12.56 3.33 25.61
C VAL A 78 -12.36 1.83 25.86
N ALA A 79 -12.57 1.00 24.84
CA ALA A 79 -12.24 -0.43 24.89
C ALA A 79 -10.78 -0.64 24.49
N VAL A 80 -10.06 -1.46 25.26
CA VAL A 80 -8.64 -1.75 25.04
C VAL A 80 -8.42 -3.25 24.95
N ASP A 81 -7.79 -3.68 23.86
CA ASP A 81 -7.43 -5.08 23.62
C ASP A 81 -5.96 -5.22 23.30
N LEU A 82 -5.33 -6.27 23.82
CA LEU A 82 -4.04 -6.69 23.29
C LEU A 82 -4.24 -7.34 21.92
N LYS A 83 -3.23 -7.22 21.07
CA LYS A 83 -3.27 -7.76 19.70
C LYS A 83 -1.91 -8.30 19.27
N GLY A 84 -1.90 -8.85 18.06
CA GLY A 84 -0.71 -9.39 17.42
C GLY A 84 -0.59 -10.89 17.63
N ASN A 85 0.17 -11.55 16.76
CA ASN A 85 0.41 -12.99 16.83
C ASN A 85 1.84 -13.23 17.32
N SER A 86 2.82 -13.23 16.42
CA SER A 86 4.25 -13.32 16.78
C SER A 86 4.70 -12.16 17.68
N SER A 87 4.19 -10.95 17.46
CA SER A 87 4.52 -9.74 18.23
C SER A 87 4.01 -9.75 19.67
N TYR A 88 3.02 -10.61 19.99
CA TYR A 88 2.66 -10.88 21.37
C TYR A 88 3.79 -11.61 22.12
N GLY A 89 4.63 -12.36 21.40
CA GLY A 89 5.84 -13.00 21.91
C GLY A 89 6.98 -12.03 22.30
N HIS A 90 6.81 -10.71 22.12
CA HIS A 90 7.78 -9.72 22.58
C HIS A 90 8.12 -9.91 24.07
N PRO A 91 9.41 -9.90 24.48
CA PRO A 91 9.79 -10.11 25.87
C PRO A 91 9.18 -9.06 26.81
N GLY A 92 8.83 -9.47 28.04
CA GLY A 92 8.23 -8.58 29.03
C GLY A 92 6.78 -8.18 28.71
N ASN A 93 6.35 -7.05 29.27
CA ASN A 93 4.96 -6.59 29.25
C ASN A 93 4.63 -5.59 28.12
N LYS A 94 5.59 -5.29 27.24
CA LYS A 94 5.35 -4.41 26.09
C LYS A 94 4.67 -5.19 24.95
N LYS A 95 3.35 -5.26 25.01
CA LYS A 95 2.51 -5.89 23.98
C LYS A 95 1.91 -4.85 23.07
N SER A 96 1.64 -5.24 21.82
CA SER A 96 0.82 -4.42 20.93
C SER A 96 -0.62 -4.41 21.43
N PHE A 97 -1.31 -3.30 21.25
CA PHE A 97 -2.71 -3.16 21.65
C PHE A 97 -3.46 -2.26 20.65
N LYS A 98 -4.78 -2.21 20.78
CA LYS A 98 -5.64 -1.25 20.08
C LYS A 98 -6.54 -0.55 21.09
N ILE A 99 -6.90 0.68 20.77
CA ILE A 99 -7.93 1.44 21.50
C ILE A 99 -9.11 1.61 20.53
N ASP A 100 -10.29 1.20 20.96
CA ASP A 100 -11.56 1.50 20.30
C ASP A 100 -12.33 2.54 21.13
N PHE A 101 -12.48 3.72 20.54
CA PHE A 101 -13.20 4.84 21.14
C PHE A 101 -14.71 4.67 21.05
N ASN A 102 -15.18 3.90 20.06
CA ASN A 102 -16.57 3.84 19.64
C ASN A 102 -17.32 2.59 20.16
N ASP A 103 -16.60 1.65 20.79
CA ASP A 103 -17.16 0.38 21.28
C ASP A 103 -18.20 0.58 22.41
N ASN A 104 -17.79 1.25 23.49
CA ASN A 104 -18.68 1.51 24.64
C ASN A 104 -19.46 2.82 24.52
N ILE A 105 -18.97 3.79 23.73
CA ILE A 105 -19.61 5.09 23.51
C ILE A 105 -19.79 5.32 22.00
N PRO A 106 -20.97 5.00 21.44
CA PRO A 106 -21.24 5.21 20.02
C PRO A 106 -21.09 6.70 19.61
N GLY A 107 -20.43 6.93 18.49
CA GLY A 107 -20.10 8.24 17.92
C GLY A 107 -18.81 8.87 18.46
N GLN A 108 -18.17 8.32 19.50
CA GLN A 108 -16.91 8.86 20.00
C GLN A 108 -15.77 8.54 19.02
N LYS A 109 -15.04 9.58 18.61
CA LYS A 109 -13.97 9.50 17.60
C LYS A 109 -12.77 10.34 18.01
N TYR A 110 -11.57 9.83 17.73
CA TYR A 110 -10.31 10.57 17.83
C TYR A 110 -9.85 10.97 16.43
N HIS A 111 -9.88 12.28 16.13
CA HIS A 111 -9.63 12.82 14.78
C HIS A 111 -10.38 12.08 13.67
N GLY A 112 -11.67 11.82 13.88
CA GLY A 112 -12.51 11.11 12.90
C GLY A 112 -12.35 9.58 12.88
N MET A 113 -11.34 9.03 13.54
CA MET A 113 -11.13 7.58 13.66
C MET A 113 -11.89 7.01 14.87
N THR A 114 -12.46 5.82 14.69
CA THR A 114 -13.08 5.06 15.78
C THR A 114 -12.09 4.18 16.53
N LYS A 115 -10.95 3.86 15.90
CA LYS A 115 -9.92 2.96 16.44
C LYS A 115 -8.52 3.47 16.13
N VAL A 116 -7.54 3.12 16.96
CA VAL A 116 -6.11 3.31 16.68
C VAL A 116 -5.32 2.11 17.19
N HIS A 117 -4.32 1.67 16.42
CA HIS A 117 -3.44 0.56 16.80
C HIS A 117 -2.10 1.06 17.34
N PHE A 118 -1.56 0.38 18.34
CA PHE A 118 -0.25 0.64 18.93
C PHE A 118 0.62 -0.61 18.77
N ASN A 119 1.53 -0.57 17.81
CA ASN A 119 2.46 -1.66 17.49
C ASN A 119 3.72 -1.54 18.36
N ASN A 120 4.12 -2.64 19.00
CA ASN A 120 5.30 -2.68 19.88
C ASN A 120 6.64 -2.76 19.13
N CYS A 121 6.63 -2.65 17.80
CA CYS A 121 7.79 -2.72 16.91
C CYS A 121 8.60 -4.01 17.08
N PHE A 122 7.92 -5.14 17.34
CA PHE A 122 8.58 -6.44 17.49
C PHE A 122 9.46 -6.76 16.28
N LYS A 123 10.68 -7.24 16.54
CA LYS A 123 11.73 -7.53 15.54
C LYS A 123 12.24 -6.35 14.70
N ASP A 124 11.82 -5.12 14.97
CA ASP A 124 12.37 -3.92 14.32
C ASP A 124 13.29 -3.15 15.29
N PRO A 125 14.63 -3.28 15.20
CA PRO A 125 15.54 -2.47 16.01
C PRO A 125 15.43 -0.97 15.79
N THR A 126 14.86 -0.55 14.66
CA THR A 126 14.84 0.84 14.21
C THR A 126 13.55 1.56 14.55
N PHE A 127 12.45 0.85 14.83
CA PHE A 127 11.12 1.46 14.98
C PHE A 127 10.69 2.29 13.75
N MET A 128 11.22 1.97 12.57
CA MET A 128 11.07 2.80 11.37
C MET A 128 10.66 2.01 10.12
N ARG A 129 10.79 0.68 10.13
CA ARG A 129 10.58 -0.13 8.92
C ARG A 129 9.15 -0.01 8.41
N GLU A 130 8.18 -0.19 9.30
CA GLU A 130 6.75 -0.12 8.96
C GLU A 130 6.38 1.29 8.46
N ARG A 131 6.82 2.32 9.18
CA ARG A 131 6.60 3.71 8.77
C ARG A 131 7.19 4.02 7.39
N ILE A 132 8.48 3.78 7.18
CA ILE A 132 9.14 4.09 5.90
C ILE A 132 8.52 3.28 4.76
N PHE A 133 8.22 2.00 4.98
CA PHE A 133 7.62 1.15 3.97
C PHE A 133 6.23 1.64 3.56
N PHE A 134 5.37 1.99 4.51
CA PHE A 134 4.04 2.51 4.17
C PHE A 134 4.10 3.92 3.59
N ASP A 135 4.98 4.80 4.07
CA ASP A 135 5.19 6.13 3.47
C ASP A 135 5.59 5.98 1.99
N PHE A 136 6.53 5.07 1.69
CA PHE A 136 6.92 4.75 0.33
C PHE A 136 5.74 4.21 -0.50
N CYS A 137 4.97 3.24 0.03
CA CYS A 137 3.79 2.71 -0.66
C CYS A 137 2.82 3.83 -1.08
N ARG A 138 2.46 4.72 -0.15
CA ARG A 138 1.47 5.78 -0.40
C ARG A 138 1.94 6.78 -1.44
N GLU A 139 3.22 7.12 -1.45
CA GLU A 139 3.79 8.01 -2.47
C GLU A 139 3.86 7.39 -3.85
N GLN A 140 3.89 6.07 -3.91
CA GLN A 140 3.77 5.30 -5.14
C GLN A 140 2.31 5.05 -5.53
N GLY A 141 1.33 5.62 -4.83
CA GLY A 141 -0.10 5.42 -5.12
C GLY A 141 -0.66 4.07 -4.66
N VAL A 142 0.05 3.37 -3.76
CA VAL A 142 -0.40 2.10 -3.17
C VAL A 142 -1.10 2.37 -1.86
N LEU A 143 -2.28 1.75 -1.67
CA LEU A 143 -3.04 1.85 -0.42
C LEU A 143 -2.28 1.19 0.73
N ALA A 144 -1.93 1.99 1.73
CA ALA A 144 -1.28 1.54 2.95
C ALA A 144 -1.69 2.42 4.14
N PRO A 145 -1.75 1.87 5.36
CA PRO A 145 -1.98 2.63 6.59
C PRO A 145 -0.96 3.76 6.78
N ARG A 146 -1.37 4.81 7.50
CA ARG A 146 -0.45 5.81 8.02
C ARG A 146 0.12 5.40 9.37
N VAL A 147 1.35 5.83 9.64
CA VAL A 147 2.07 5.53 10.90
C VAL A 147 2.58 6.84 11.49
N SER A 148 2.31 7.03 12.77
CA SER A 148 2.91 8.05 13.62
C SER A 148 3.50 7.34 14.85
N TYR A 149 3.87 8.07 15.89
CA TYR A 149 4.53 7.53 17.06
C TYR A 149 3.83 7.94 18.35
N ALA A 150 3.94 7.11 19.38
CA ALA A 150 3.36 7.39 20.69
C ALA A 150 4.26 6.96 21.85
N ASN A 151 4.35 7.81 22.87
CA ASN A 151 4.77 7.43 24.22
C ASN A 151 3.53 7.04 25.02
N VAL A 152 3.49 5.79 25.48
CA VAL A 152 2.34 5.26 26.21
C VAL A 152 2.69 5.13 27.69
N SER A 153 1.83 5.68 28.55
CA SER A 153 1.83 5.44 30.00
C SER A 153 0.54 4.74 30.39
N ILE A 154 0.63 3.76 31.29
CA ILE A 154 -0.52 3.04 31.85
C ILE A 154 -0.53 3.22 33.37
N ASN A 155 -1.65 3.69 33.93
CA ASN A 155 -1.82 3.95 35.36
C ASN A 155 -0.66 4.79 35.96
N GLY A 156 -0.25 5.84 35.24
CA GLY A 156 0.83 6.75 35.65
C GLY A 156 2.26 6.20 35.48
N THR A 157 2.43 4.98 34.96
CA THR A 157 3.74 4.39 34.69
C THR A 157 4.03 4.42 33.20
N PHE A 158 5.18 4.99 32.81
CA PHE A 158 5.63 4.95 31.41
C PHE A 158 5.85 3.49 30.98
N TRP A 159 5.10 3.08 29.96
CA TRP A 159 5.02 1.69 29.50
C TRP A 159 5.96 1.42 28.33
N GLY A 160 6.06 2.35 27.39
CA GLY A 160 7.00 2.26 26.28
C GLY A 160 6.69 3.18 25.11
N PHE A 161 7.56 3.11 24.10
CA PHE A 161 7.44 3.84 22.85
C PHE A 161 6.88 2.93 21.74
N TYR A 162 5.87 3.39 21.01
CA TYR A 162 5.08 2.57 20.09
C TYR A 162 4.93 3.25 18.73
N ASP A 163 4.81 2.43 17.68
CA ASP A 163 4.22 2.86 16.41
C ASP A 163 2.72 3.01 16.61
N MET A 164 2.17 4.16 16.23
CA MET A 164 0.73 4.44 16.25
C MET A 164 0.20 4.35 14.82
N VAL A 165 -0.57 3.30 14.53
CA VAL A 165 -0.92 2.88 13.17
C VAL A 165 -2.42 3.07 12.92
N GLU A 166 -2.74 3.64 11.77
CA GLU A 166 -4.10 3.76 11.25
C GLU A 166 -4.72 2.37 11.03
N PRO A 167 -5.94 2.09 11.54
CA PRO A 167 -6.63 0.84 11.23
C PRO A 167 -7.11 0.81 9.78
N VAL A 168 -7.07 -0.35 9.13
CA VAL A 168 -7.76 -0.58 7.85
C VAL A 168 -9.21 -0.94 8.16
N ASP A 169 -10.07 0.07 8.26
CA ASP A 169 -11.50 -0.05 8.55
C ASP A 169 -12.34 0.84 7.61
N LYS A 170 -13.64 0.98 7.89
CA LYS A 170 -14.53 1.83 7.07
C LYS A 170 -14.05 3.28 6.95
N ASN A 171 -13.41 3.87 7.96
CA ASN A 171 -12.89 5.23 7.86
C ASN A 171 -11.67 5.31 6.94
N PHE A 172 -10.83 4.25 6.92
CA PHE A 172 -9.73 4.15 5.95
C PHE A 172 -10.26 4.09 4.52
N LEU A 173 -11.25 3.22 4.29
CA LEU A 173 -11.85 3.01 2.97
C LEU A 173 -12.54 4.28 2.45
N ASP A 174 -13.34 4.93 3.30
CA ASP A 174 -13.98 6.22 3.02
C ASP A 174 -12.97 7.27 2.53
N ARG A 175 -11.81 7.35 3.18
CA ARG A 175 -10.79 8.35 2.86
C ARG A 175 -10.04 8.07 1.55
N TRP A 176 -9.74 6.80 1.30
CA TRP A 176 -8.79 6.39 0.25
C TRP A 176 -9.45 5.90 -1.03
N VAL A 177 -10.59 5.22 -0.89
CA VAL A 177 -11.34 4.60 -1.98
C VAL A 177 -12.59 5.41 -2.32
N ASP A 178 -13.06 6.29 -1.41
CA ASP A 178 -14.35 7.00 -1.54
C ASP A 178 -15.54 6.03 -1.60
N ASP A 179 -15.36 4.85 -1.00
CA ASP A 179 -16.36 3.82 -0.80
C ASP A 179 -16.04 3.10 0.51
N ASN A 180 -17.06 2.83 1.33
CA ASN A 180 -16.93 2.03 2.55
C ASN A 180 -18.07 1.00 2.73
N ASP A 181 -18.86 0.81 1.68
CA ASP A 181 -20.02 -0.10 1.64
C ASP A 181 -19.66 -1.49 1.09
N GLY A 182 -18.56 -1.60 0.35
CA GLY A 182 -18.02 -2.87 -0.15
C GLY A 182 -17.49 -3.85 0.93
N ASN A 183 -17.08 -5.04 0.48
CA ASN A 183 -16.52 -6.09 1.33
C ASN A 183 -15.00 -5.97 1.48
N LEU A 184 -14.53 -5.87 2.71
CA LEU A 184 -13.11 -5.82 3.08
C LEU A 184 -12.70 -7.16 3.67
N PHE A 185 -11.77 -7.86 3.03
CA PHE A 185 -11.21 -9.11 3.53
C PHE A 185 -9.75 -8.89 3.98
N LYS A 186 -9.44 -9.29 5.20
CA LYS A 186 -8.06 -9.39 5.71
C LYS A 186 -7.51 -10.78 5.44
N ALA A 187 -6.27 -10.88 5.00
CA ALA A 187 -5.52 -12.14 5.02
C ALA A 187 -5.33 -12.63 6.48
N GLY A 188 -5.79 -13.84 6.79
CA GLY A 188 -5.75 -14.40 8.14
C GLY A 188 -4.34 -14.73 8.62
N ASP A 189 -4.15 -14.69 9.95
CA ASP A 189 -2.83 -14.78 10.59
C ASP A 189 -2.31 -16.23 10.78
N ASN A 190 -2.96 -17.23 10.18
CA ASN A 190 -2.76 -18.66 10.47
C ASN A 190 -1.41 -19.21 9.98
N PHE A 191 -0.61 -19.80 10.88
CA PHE A 191 0.68 -20.45 10.58
C PHE A 191 0.45 -21.85 10.03
N GLY A 192 0.66 -22.01 8.72
CA GLY A 192 0.58 -23.31 8.07
C GLY A 192 1.79 -23.59 7.19
N THR A 193 2.93 -23.94 7.78
CA THR A 193 3.92 -24.78 7.09
C THR A 193 3.31 -26.18 6.97
N GLY A 194 2.47 -26.37 5.96
CA GLY A 194 1.82 -27.64 5.62
C GLY A 194 0.32 -27.68 5.85
N GLY A 195 -0.45 -27.26 4.83
CA GLY A 195 -1.80 -27.78 4.60
C GLY A 195 -2.98 -26.88 4.98
N GLY A 196 -3.29 -25.89 4.13
CA GLY A 196 -4.68 -25.61 3.78
C GLY A 196 -5.42 -24.50 4.54
N SER A 197 -4.77 -23.45 5.02
CA SER A 197 -5.47 -22.25 5.56
C SER A 197 -4.74 -20.92 5.31
N ALA A 198 -3.85 -20.86 4.32
CA ALA A 198 -3.24 -19.59 3.92
C ALA A 198 -4.20 -18.74 3.08
N ALA A 199 -4.14 -17.42 3.24
CA ALA A 199 -4.78 -16.44 2.35
C ALA A 199 -4.00 -16.33 1.03
N ASP A 200 -3.95 -17.42 0.26
CA ASP A 200 -3.08 -17.56 -0.90
C ASP A 200 -3.72 -17.17 -2.23
N LEU A 201 -4.98 -16.73 -2.22
CA LEU A 201 -5.81 -16.49 -3.40
C LEU A 201 -6.01 -17.74 -4.29
N ALA A 202 -5.99 -18.93 -3.71
CA ALA A 202 -6.43 -20.15 -4.39
C ALA A 202 -7.95 -20.37 -4.28
N TYR A 203 -8.52 -21.05 -5.27
CA TYR A 203 -9.94 -21.44 -5.27
C TYR A 203 -10.15 -22.78 -4.57
N TYR A 204 -11.01 -22.78 -3.55
CA TYR A 204 -11.29 -23.94 -2.69
C TYR A 204 -12.73 -24.47 -2.84
N GLY A 205 -13.36 -24.18 -3.98
CA GLY A 205 -14.76 -24.51 -4.26
C GLY A 205 -15.72 -23.36 -3.90
N SER A 206 -17.01 -23.57 -4.12
CA SER A 206 -18.02 -22.51 -3.99
C SER A 206 -18.53 -22.29 -2.55
N GLY A 207 -18.07 -23.10 -1.58
CA GLY A 207 -18.54 -23.01 -0.20
C GLY A 207 -17.73 -22.02 0.63
N GLN A 208 -18.40 -21.06 1.27
CA GLN A 208 -17.81 -20.05 2.15
C GLN A 208 -16.93 -20.64 3.27
N ASN A 209 -17.33 -21.76 3.89
CA ASN A 209 -16.57 -22.43 4.94
C ASN A 209 -15.14 -22.85 4.51
N SER A 210 -14.88 -22.96 3.21
CA SER A 210 -13.54 -23.22 2.68
C SER A 210 -12.61 -21.99 2.79
N TYR A 211 -13.12 -20.82 3.15
CA TYR A 211 -12.39 -19.54 3.13
C TYR A 211 -12.30 -18.87 4.50
N THR A 212 -13.21 -19.15 5.43
CA THR A 212 -13.27 -18.48 6.75
C THR A 212 -12.07 -18.75 7.66
N SER A 213 -11.30 -19.82 7.42
CA SER A 213 -10.01 -20.05 8.11
C SER A 213 -8.82 -19.35 7.44
N ARG A 214 -9.04 -18.71 6.28
CA ARG A 214 -7.99 -18.10 5.45
C ARG A 214 -8.10 -16.59 5.45
N TYR A 215 -9.31 -16.06 5.40
CA TYR A 215 -9.57 -14.63 5.40
C TYR A 215 -10.49 -14.28 6.57
N GLU A 216 -10.45 -13.03 6.98
CA GLU A 216 -11.43 -12.44 7.90
C GLU A 216 -12.21 -11.37 7.13
N LEU A 217 -13.54 -11.47 7.09
CA LEU A 217 -14.39 -10.37 6.62
C LEU A 217 -14.41 -9.28 7.69
N LYS A 218 -14.13 -8.02 7.32
CA LYS A 218 -13.95 -6.88 8.24
C LYS A 218 -14.98 -5.76 8.04
N THR A 219 -15.81 -5.87 7.01
CA THR A 219 -16.98 -5.02 6.77
C THR A 219 -18.16 -5.93 6.41
N ASN A 220 -19.39 -5.46 6.60
CA ASN A 220 -20.60 -6.24 6.27
C ASN A 220 -20.64 -7.63 6.93
N GLU A 221 -20.10 -7.72 8.15
CA GLU A 221 -20.01 -8.97 8.94
C GLU A 221 -21.38 -9.56 9.30
N THR A 222 -22.46 -8.76 9.19
CA THR A 222 -23.84 -9.24 9.42
C THR A 222 -24.43 -9.88 8.17
N GLU A 223 -24.20 -9.27 7.00
CA GLU A 223 -24.57 -9.81 5.70
C GLU A 223 -23.78 -11.09 5.40
N ASP A 224 -22.50 -11.12 5.80
CA ASP A 224 -21.58 -12.26 5.71
C ASP A 224 -21.58 -12.90 4.32
N ASP A 225 -21.57 -12.04 3.28
CA ASP A 225 -21.54 -12.46 1.88
C ASP A 225 -20.10 -12.53 1.36
N TRP A 226 -19.69 -13.73 0.96
CA TRP A 226 -18.35 -14.04 0.44
C TRP A 226 -18.36 -14.33 -1.06
N SER A 227 -19.50 -14.17 -1.71
CA SER A 227 -19.70 -14.59 -3.10
C SER A 227 -18.76 -13.89 -4.07
N ASP A 228 -18.43 -12.62 -3.82
CA ASP A 228 -17.50 -11.83 -4.61
C ASP A 228 -16.07 -12.36 -4.53
N LEU A 229 -15.55 -12.64 -3.34
CA LEU A 229 -14.23 -13.22 -3.14
C LEU A 229 -14.17 -14.57 -3.86
N ILE A 230 -15.17 -15.42 -3.65
CA ILE A 230 -15.23 -16.75 -4.26
C ILE A 230 -15.23 -16.65 -5.80
N ALA A 231 -15.98 -15.70 -6.38
CA ALA A 231 -16.03 -15.47 -7.82
C ALA A 231 -14.68 -14.99 -8.37
N LEU A 232 -14.02 -14.04 -7.71
CA LEU A 232 -12.67 -13.58 -8.07
C LEU A 232 -11.68 -14.73 -8.06
N LEU A 233 -11.68 -15.54 -7.00
CA LEU A 233 -10.77 -16.67 -6.85
C LEU A 233 -11.05 -17.75 -7.89
N GLN A 234 -12.32 -18.01 -8.21
CA GLN A 234 -12.70 -18.93 -9.28
C GLN A 234 -12.17 -18.45 -10.64
N LEU A 235 -12.39 -17.17 -10.98
CA LEU A 235 -11.87 -16.56 -12.22
C LEU A 235 -10.35 -16.72 -12.30
N LEU A 236 -9.62 -16.34 -11.25
CA LEU A 236 -8.16 -16.40 -11.21
C LEU A 236 -7.61 -17.82 -11.42
N ASN A 237 -8.26 -18.82 -10.82
CA ASN A 237 -7.70 -20.17 -10.72
C ASN A 237 -8.20 -21.15 -11.79
N THR A 238 -9.38 -20.90 -12.40
CA THR A 238 -10.04 -21.88 -13.29
C THR A 238 -10.16 -21.42 -14.74
N SER A 239 -9.97 -20.14 -15.02
CA SER A 239 -10.08 -19.59 -16.38
C SER A 239 -8.89 -19.96 -17.27
N SER A 240 -9.13 -19.94 -18.59
CA SER A 240 -8.05 -20.05 -19.58
C SER A 240 -7.15 -18.81 -19.54
N GLU A 241 -5.93 -18.92 -20.07
CA GLU A 241 -5.03 -17.75 -20.16
C GLU A 241 -5.66 -16.61 -20.97
N ALA A 242 -6.35 -16.92 -22.08
CA ALA A 242 -7.04 -15.93 -22.89
C ALA A 242 -8.14 -15.21 -22.11
N ASP A 243 -8.92 -15.93 -21.31
CA ASP A 243 -9.96 -15.34 -20.47
C ASP A 243 -9.36 -14.51 -19.33
N LEU A 244 -8.25 -14.95 -18.72
CA LEU A 244 -7.54 -14.19 -17.71
C LEU A 244 -7.06 -12.86 -18.28
N VAL A 245 -6.38 -12.87 -19.43
CA VAL A 245 -5.91 -11.64 -20.10
C VAL A 245 -7.07 -10.69 -20.41
N ALA A 246 -8.22 -11.21 -20.81
CA ALA A 246 -9.38 -10.40 -21.15
C ALA A 246 -10.13 -9.83 -19.93
N GLN A 247 -10.13 -10.53 -18.79
CA GLN A 247 -11.06 -10.24 -17.68
C GLN A 247 -10.35 -9.83 -16.38
N LEU A 248 -9.23 -10.47 -16.03
CA LEU A 248 -8.60 -10.29 -14.71
C LEU A 248 -8.16 -8.85 -14.46
N PRO A 249 -7.50 -8.12 -15.40
CA PRO A 249 -7.16 -6.72 -15.17
C PRO A 249 -8.37 -5.83 -14.87
N GLY A 250 -9.51 -6.11 -15.50
CA GLY A 250 -10.76 -5.37 -15.28
C GLY A 250 -11.43 -5.65 -13.93
N GLN A 251 -10.98 -6.66 -13.18
CA GLN A 251 -11.46 -6.94 -11.82
C GLN A 251 -10.69 -6.17 -10.74
N TRP A 252 -9.56 -5.54 -11.06
CA TRP A 252 -8.70 -4.91 -10.06
C TRP A 252 -8.47 -3.44 -10.39
N GLU A 253 -8.09 -2.66 -9.38
CA GLU A 253 -7.18 -1.54 -9.62
C GLU A 253 -5.79 -2.09 -9.99
N TRP A 254 -5.69 -2.53 -11.24
CA TRP A 254 -4.66 -3.43 -11.76
C TRP A 254 -3.24 -2.91 -11.56
N GLU A 255 -2.97 -1.68 -12.01
CA GLU A 255 -1.66 -1.03 -11.88
C GLU A 255 -1.26 -0.89 -10.40
N ALA A 256 -2.16 -0.35 -9.56
CA ALA A 256 -1.93 -0.19 -8.13
C ALA A 256 -1.68 -1.52 -7.40
N MET A 257 -2.41 -2.59 -7.78
CA MET A 257 -2.20 -3.94 -7.27
C MET A 257 -0.83 -4.49 -7.68
N LEU A 258 -0.45 -4.38 -8.96
CA LEU A 258 0.85 -4.83 -9.44
C LEU A 258 1.99 -4.06 -8.79
N ARG A 259 1.87 -2.74 -8.65
CA ARG A 259 2.82 -1.88 -7.94
C ARG A 259 2.97 -2.25 -6.49
N SER A 260 1.86 -2.51 -5.80
CA SER A 260 1.86 -3.02 -4.43
C SER A 260 2.71 -4.29 -4.31
N LEU A 261 2.45 -5.29 -5.15
CA LEU A 261 3.18 -6.57 -5.14
C LEU A 261 4.66 -6.39 -5.54
N ALA A 262 4.95 -5.49 -6.47
CA ALA A 262 6.31 -5.13 -6.86
C ALA A 262 7.09 -4.52 -5.70
N ILE A 263 6.45 -3.65 -4.90
CA ILE A 263 7.06 -3.04 -3.71
C ILE A 263 7.40 -4.08 -2.64
N ASP A 264 6.61 -5.15 -2.46
CA ASP A 264 7.00 -6.24 -1.56
C ASP A 264 8.29 -6.91 -2.03
N ASN A 265 8.43 -7.18 -3.32
CA ASN A 265 9.68 -7.72 -3.88
C ASN A 265 10.82 -6.71 -3.79
N LEU A 266 10.57 -5.42 -4.01
CA LEU A 266 11.58 -4.35 -3.93
C LEU A 266 12.19 -4.26 -2.53
N PHE A 267 11.36 -4.28 -1.48
CA PHE A 267 11.79 -4.22 -0.08
C PHE A 267 12.11 -5.59 0.54
N SER A 268 12.06 -6.66 -0.24
CA SER A 268 12.20 -8.04 0.25
C SER A 268 11.28 -8.33 1.45
N ASN A 269 10.03 -7.84 1.38
CA ASN A 269 9.00 -8.03 2.38
C ASN A 269 8.38 -9.43 2.26
N LEU A 270 9.08 -10.45 2.76
CA LEU A 270 8.68 -11.85 2.61
C LEU A 270 7.56 -12.29 3.56
N ASP A 271 7.26 -11.53 4.62
CA ASP A 271 6.06 -11.76 5.43
C ASP A 271 4.84 -11.09 4.80
N SER A 272 4.64 -11.36 3.52
CA SER A 272 3.55 -10.80 2.72
C SER A 272 2.99 -11.85 1.77
N TYR A 273 2.11 -11.45 0.84
CA TYR A 273 1.59 -12.34 -0.18
C TYR A 273 2.68 -13.06 -1.00
N ILE A 274 3.81 -12.40 -1.27
CA ILE A 274 4.86 -12.97 -2.13
C ILE A 274 5.46 -14.27 -1.56
N ASN A 275 5.37 -14.50 -0.24
CA ASN A 275 5.88 -15.71 0.38
C ASN A 275 5.01 -16.30 1.51
N SER A 276 4.65 -15.58 2.57
CA SER A 276 3.89 -16.18 3.70
C SER A 276 2.36 -16.21 3.47
N ALA A 277 1.84 -15.50 2.47
CA ALA A 277 0.40 -15.32 2.19
C ALA A 277 -0.36 -14.62 3.34
N ARG A 278 0.17 -13.48 3.79
CA ARG A 278 -0.35 -12.70 4.92
C ARG A 278 -0.15 -11.20 4.72
N ASN A 279 -0.60 -10.43 5.71
CA ASN A 279 -0.26 -9.02 5.86
C ASN A 279 -0.73 -8.18 4.66
N TYR A 280 -1.95 -8.44 4.22
CA TYR A 280 -2.65 -7.63 3.25
C TYR A 280 -4.17 -7.67 3.51
N TYR A 281 -4.86 -6.67 2.98
CA TYR A 281 -6.30 -6.72 2.78
C TYR A 281 -6.61 -6.61 1.29
N ILE A 282 -7.77 -7.11 0.91
CA ILE A 282 -8.38 -6.83 -0.39
C ILE A 282 -9.78 -6.28 -0.16
N TYR A 283 -10.14 -5.24 -0.90
CA TYR A 283 -11.42 -4.56 -0.77
C TYR A 283 -12.15 -4.57 -2.10
N HIS A 284 -13.37 -5.10 -2.12
CA HIS A 284 -14.22 -5.06 -3.30
C HIS A 284 -15.10 -3.82 -3.25
N ASP A 285 -14.75 -2.82 -4.04
CA ASP A 285 -15.41 -1.52 -4.12
C ASP A 285 -16.82 -1.67 -4.73
N SER A 286 -17.82 -1.22 -3.99
CA SER A 286 -19.24 -1.29 -4.33
C SER A 286 -19.67 -0.32 -5.44
N THR A 287 -18.84 0.67 -5.75
CA THR A 287 -19.05 1.69 -6.78
C THR A 287 -18.37 1.30 -8.09
N THR A 288 -17.08 0.93 -8.04
CA THR A 288 -16.33 0.58 -9.25
C THR A 288 -16.39 -0.91 -9.61
N PHE A 289 -16.82 -1.76 -8.68
CA PHE A 289 -16.81 -3.23 -8.78
C PHE A 289 -15.43 -3.81 -9.02
N LYS A 290 -14.38 -3.10 -8.58
CA LYS A 290 -13.00 -3.55 -8.64
C LYS A 290 -12.46 -3.87 -7.26
N TRP A 291 -11.48 -4.75 -7.26
CA TRP A 291 -10.70 -5.10 -6.09
C TRP A 291 -9.53 -4.15 -5.91
N ASN A 292 -9.37 -3.66 -4.69
CA ASN A 292 -8.27 -2.82 -4.24
C ASN A 292 -7.34 -3.65 -3.35
N TRP A 293 -6.03 -3.52 -3.56
CA TRP A 293 -5.03 -4.16 -2.70
C TRP A 293 -4.53 -3.18 -1.64
N ILE A 294 -4.55 -3.59 -0.36
CA ILE A 294 -4.13 -2.73 0.74
C ILE A 294 -3.03 -3.42 1.56
N LYS A 295 -1.93 -2.72 1.83
CA LYS A 295 -0.81 -3.21 2.64
C LYS A 295 -1.17 -3.30 4.12
N TRP A 296 -0.54 -4.23 4.82
CA TRP A 296 -0.64 -4.37 6.27
C TRP A 296 0.68 -4.90 6.85
N ASP A 297 0.91 -4.67 8.15
CA ASP A 297 1.99 -5.23 8.98
C ASP A 297 3.37 -5.38 8.28
N ALA A 298 4.15 -4.30 8.28
CA ALA A 298 5.39 -4.20 7.51
C ALA A 298 6.66 -4.06 8.38
N ASN A 299 6.59 -4.47 9.65
CA ASN A 299 7.74 -4.45 10.57
C ASN A 299 8.90 -5.37 10.09
N GLU A 300 8.60 -6.47 9.39
CA GLU A 300 9.61 -7.41 8.86
C GLU A 300 10.02 -7.14 7.39
N ALA A 301 9.71 -5.96 6.86
CA ALA A 301 10.26 -5.47 5.58
C ALA A 301 11.80 -5.27 5.65
N PHE A 302 12.41 -4.81 4.54
CA PHE A 302 13.87 -4.64 4.42
C PHE A 302 14.63 -5.96 4.62
N GLY A 303 14.06 -7.06 4.12
CA GLY A 303 14.66 -8.40 4.24
C GLY A 303 14.76 -8.91 5.69
N THR A 304 13.93 -8.43 6.62
CA THR A 304 14.05 -8.82 8.04
C THR A 304 13.31 -10.13 8.35
N TYR A 305 12.36 -10.54 7.50
CA TYR A 305 11.66 -11.80 7.66
C TYR A 305 12.55 -13.02 7.36
N THR A 306 12.65 -13.94 8.33
CA THR A 306 13.52 -15.12 8.25
C THR A 306 12.85 -16.34 7.60
N GLY A 307 11.53 -16.34 7.41
CA GLY A 307 10.77 -17.44 6.83
C GLY A 307 10.76 -17.43 5.30
N GLY A 308 11.93 -17.44 4.65
CA GLY A 308 12.04 -17.22 3.20
C GLY A 308 12.53 -18.42 2.39
N PRO A 309 12.88 -18.21 1.11
CA PRO A 309 13.35 -19.24 0.17
C PRO A 309 14.74 -19.83 0.50
N GLY A 310 15.28 -19.59 1.70
CA GLY A 310 16.64 -19.96 2.08
C GLY A 310 17.72 -19.18 1.33
N ILE A 311 17.36 -18.07 0.66
CA ILE A 311 18.32 -17.15 0.07
C ILE A 311 19.09 -16.48 1.22
N GLY A 312 20.41 -16.71 1.28
CA GLY A 312 21.24 -16.22 2.37
C GLY A 312 21.38 -14.70 2.45
N ASN A 313 21.26 -13.99 1.31
CA ASN A 313 21.23 -12.53 1.24
C ASN A 313 19.92 -12.03 0.59
N LEU A 314 19.05 -11.42 1.39
CA LEU A 314 17.75 -10.91 0.94
C LEU A 314 17.83 -9.61 0.14
N GLU A 315 18.99 -8.94 0.10
CA GLU A 315 19.27 -7.89 -0.88
C GLU A 315 19.26 -8.43 -2.32
N ASN A 316 19.52 -9.74 -2.49
CA ASN A 316 19.61 -10.43 -3.77
C ASN A 316 18.30 -11.17 -4.17
N LEU A 317 17.17 -10.82 -3.55
CA LEU A 317 15.88 -11.42 -3.90
C LEU A 317 15.52 -11.12 -5.37
N ALA A 318 15.15 -12.11 -6.18
CA ALA A 318 14.77 -11.83 -7.57
C ALA A 318 13.59 -10.85 -7.65
N PRO A 319 13.54 -9.93 -8.64
CA PRO A 319 12.45 -8.96 -8.76
C PRO A 319 11.09 -9.60 -9.03
N ASN A 320 11.07 -10.83 -9.54
CA ASN A 320 9.89 -11.66 -9.78
C ASN A 320 9.84 -12.87 -8.82
N TYR A 321 10.36 -12.71 -7.60
CA TYR A 321 10.26 -13.77 -6.63
C TYR A 321 8.81 -14.00 -6.19
N VAL A 322 8.42 -15.27 -6.08
CA VAL A 322 7.12 -15.71 -5.55
C VAL A 322 7.24 -17.13 -5.01
N ALA A 323 6.56 -17.41 -3.89
CA ALA A 323 6.34 -18.80 -3.46
C ALA A 323 5.43 -19.53 -4.45
N SER A 324 5.74 -20.79 -4.76
CA SER A 324 5.00 -21.57 -5.78
C SER A 324 3.51 -21.74 -5.50
N THR A 325 3.07 -21.51 -4.27
CA THR A 325 1.67 -21.60 -3.81
C THR A 325 0.90 -20.29 -3.93
N ARG A 326 1.31 -19.33 -4.78
CA ARG A 326 0.61 -18.04 -4.97
C ARG A 326 0.04 -17.92 -6.38
N PRO A 327 -1.23 -18.30 -6.63
CA PRO A 327 -1.80 -18.32 -7.98
C PRO A 327 -1.73 -16.98 -8.70
N LEU A 328 -2.03 -15.86 -8.04
CA LEU A 328 -2.01 -14.53 -8.66
C LEU A 328 -0.63 -14.19 -9.23
N LEU A 329 0.41 -14.20 -8.41
CA LEU A 329 1.76 -13.83 -8.85
C LEU A 329 2.40 -14.86 -9.78
N ASN A 330 2.10 -16.15 -9.62
CA ASN A 330 2.50 -17.13 -10.62
C ASN A 330 1.92 -16.76 -12.00
N LYS A 331 0.63 -16.41 -12.08
CA LYS A 331 0.01 -15.98 -13.35
C LYS A 331 0.63 -14.68 -13.87
N VAL A 332 0.81 -13.68 -13.01
CA VAL A 332 1.46 -12.42 -13.37
C VAL A 332 2.84 -12.65 -13.96
N PHE A 333 3.64 -13.57 -13.42
CA PHE A 333 5.01 -13.82 -13.90
C PHE A 333 5.10 -14.78 -15.09
N THR A 334 4.08 -15.61 -15.34
CA THR A 334 4.08 -16.55 -16.47
C THR A 334 3.37 -16.01 -17.72
N ILE A 335 2.39 -15.12 -17.56
CA ILE A 335 1.62 -14.56 -18.68
C ILE A 335 2.36 -13.31 -19.18
N PRO A 336 2.83 -13.26 -20.44
CA PRO A 336 3.70 -12.19 -20.92
C PRO A 336 3.11 -10.78 -20.76
N ALA A 337 1.81 -10.60 -21.03
CA ALA A 337 1.14 -9.30 -20.87
C ALA A 337 1.19 -8.81 -19.41
N PHE A 338 0.84 -9.66 -18.46
CA PHE A 338 0.84 -9.30 -17.04
C PHE A 338 2.25 -9.06 -16.50
N TYR A 339 3.24 -9.83 -16.99
CA TYR A 339 4.61 -9.62 -16.57
C TYR A 339 5.17 -8.30 -17.09
N SER A 340 4.77 -7.90 -18.30
CA SER A 340 5.10 -6.59 -18.85
C SER A 340 4.54 -5.46 -17.97
N ASP A 341 3.25 -5.53 -17.63
CA ASP A 341 2.61 -4.56 -16.73
C ASP A 341 3.32 -4.52 -15.37
N TYR A 342 3.64 -5.69 -14.80
CA TYR A 342 4.37 -5.79 -13.53
C TYR A 342 5.73 -5.11 -13.59
N LEU A 343 6.48 -5.28 -14.68
CA LEU A 343 7.78 -4.63 -14.84
C LEU A 343 7.68 -3.12 -14.97
N VAL A 344 6.62 -2.59 -15.60
CA VAL A 344 6.33 -1.15 -15.64
C VAL A 344 6.18 -0.60 -14.22
N GLU A 345 5.33 -1.24 -13.43
CA GLU A 345 5.04 -0.83 -12.06
C GLU A 345 6.27 -1.00 -11.14
N TYR A 346 7.03 -2.08 -11.32
CA TYR A 346 8.28 -2.31 -10.59
C TYR A 346 9.31 -1.23 -10.90
N CYS A 347 9.54 -0.92 -12.17
CA CYS A 347 10.51 0.07 -12.59
C CYS A 347 10.13 1.48 -12.10
N ALA A 348 8.85 1.83 -12.13
CA ALA A 348 8.37 3.09 -11.58
C ALA A 348 8.70 3.22 -10.08
N ALA A 349 8.44 2.18 -9.28
CA ALA A 349 8.81 2.17 -7.86
C ALA A 349 10.33 2.14 -7.65
N PHE A 350 11.07 1.38 -8.47
CA PHE A 350 12.51 1.25 -8.36
C PHE A 350 13.25 2.57 -8.57
N GLU A 351 12.76 3.46 -9.43
CA GLU A 351 13.35 4.80 -9.61
C GLU A 351 13.33 5.60 -8.29
N ALA A 352 12.24 5.53 -7.53
CA ALA A 352 12.08 6.19 -6.23
C ALA A 352 12.90 5.53 -5.09
N PHE A 353 13.34 4.28 -5.28
CA PHE A 353 14.03 3.49 -4.26
C PHE A 353 15.54 3.69 -4.32
N ASN A 354 16.02 4.77 -3.72
CA ASN A 354 17.45 5.04 -3.57
C ASN A 354 17.74 5.88 -2.32
N ASN A 355 18.99 5.81 -1.85
CA ASN A 355 19.44 6.54 -0.67
C ASN A 355 19.25 8.06 -0.81
N ALA A 356 19.45 8.66 -1.98
CA ALA A 356 19.29 10.12 -2.13
C ALA A 356 17.87 10.60 -1.81
N GLN A 357 16.85 9.77 -2.05
CA GLN A 357 15.45 10.07 -1.72
C GLN A 357 15.03 9.55 -0.34
N MET A 358 15.52 8.38 0.08
CA MET A 358 15.07 7.72 1.31
C MET A 358 15.84 8.19 2.56
N ASP A 359 17.13 8.49 2.43
CA ASP A 359 17.99 8.88 3.55
C ASP A 359 17.50 10.15 4.28
N PRO A 360 17.05 11.22 3.60
CA PRO A 360 16.53 12.40 4.29
C PRO A 360 15.32 12.10 5.19
N ARG A 361 14.49 11.13 4.80
CA ARG A 361 13.35 10.71 5.64
C ARG A 361 13.79 9.83 6.79
N ILE A 362 14.74 8.93 6.55
CA ILE A 362 15.37 8.14 7.61
C ILE A 362 15.96 9.08 8.67
N ASP A 363 16.66 10.14 8.27
CA ASP A 363 17.20 11.14 9.18
C ASP A 363 16.11 11.89 9.95
N ALA A 364 15.10 12.43 9.26
CA ALA A 364 14.01 13.15 9.90
C ALA A 364 13.28 12.29 10.96
N ILE A 365 13.00 11.03 10.62
CA ILE A 365 12.35 10.10 11.55
C ILE A 365 13.29 9.74 12.71
N LYS A 366 14.56 9.42 12.43
CA LYS A 366 15.55 9.09 13.47
C LYS A 366 15.71 10.23 14.46
N ASP A 367 15.83 11.47 13.99
CA ASP A 367 15.96 12.66 14.83
C ASP A 367 14.73 12.87 15.71
N LEU A 368 13.53 12.62 15.17
CA LEU A 368 12.28 12.67 15.93
C LEU A 368 12.23 11.61 17.04
N ILE A 369 12.59 10.37 16.75
CA ILE A 369 12.29 9.24 17.66
C ILE A 369 13.44 8.82 18.56
N ALA A 370 14.70 9.14 18.23
CA ALA A 370 15.88 8.74 19.00
C ALA A 370 15.77 8.99 20.52
N PRO A 371 15.32 10.16 21.02
CA PRO A 371 15.18 10.38 22.46
C PRO A 371 14.12 9.46 23.09
N HIS A 372 13.05 9.13 22.37
CA HIS A 372 11.95 8.29 22.85
C HIS A 372 12.32 6.81 22.85
N VAL A 373 13.00 6.33 21.80
CA VAL A 373 13.60 5.00 21.78
C VAL A 373 14.59 4.86 22.93
N ALA A 374 15.45 5.86 23.18
CA ALA A 374 16.39 5.82 24.30
C ALA A 374 15.67 5.72 25.66
N ALA A 375 14.57 6.46 25.83
CA ALA A 375 13.78 6.48 27.06
C ALA A 375 12.95 5.19 27.30
N ASP A 376 12.61 4.43 26.26
CA ASP A 376 11.79 3.21 26.39
C ASP A 376 12.49 2.14 27.27
N PRO A 377 11.96 1.81 28.46
CA PRO A 377 12.57 0.81 29.33
C PRO A 377 12.31 -0.63 28.87
N ASN A 378 11.33 -0.84 28.00
CA ASN A 378 10.83 -2.15 27.56
C ASN A 378 11.08 -2.43 26.07
N LYS A 379 11.97 -1.67 25.41
CA LYS A 379 12.40 -1.96 24.03
C LYS A 379 13.18 -3.27 23.93
N MET A 380 13.00 -3.99 22.82
CA MET A 380 13.69 -5.26 22.56
C MET A 380 15.19 -5.10 22.26
N TYR A 381 15.56 -3.99 21.62
CA TYR A 381 16.92 -3.72 21.15
C TYR A 381 17.53 -2.53 21.89
N THR A 382 18.85 -2.56 22.09
CA THR A 382 19.55 -1.47 22.77
C THR A 382 19.59 -0.21 21.89
N THR A 383 19.77 0.97 22.50
CA THR A 383 19.95 2.23 21.75
C THR A 383 21.16 2.17 20.81
N ALA A 384 22.20 1.42 21.18
CA ALA A 384 23.36 1.19 20.31
C ALA A 384 22.98 0.38 19.06
N GLN A 385 22.16 -0.67 19.22
CA GLN A 385 21.63 -1.46 18.09
C GLN A 385 20.66 -0.66 17.22
N PHE A 386 19.81 0.18 17.82
CA PHE A 386 18.99 1.14 17.07
C PHE A 386 19.87 2.00 16.16
N ASN A 387 20.85 2.71 16.74
CA ASN A 387 21.74 3.59 15.97
C ASN A 387 22.54 2.85 14.90
N ALA A 388 23.04 1.66 15.23
CA ALA A 388 23.80 0.84 14.28
C ALA A 388 22.91 0.35 13.13
N ASN A 389 21.67 -0.08 13.41
CA ASN A 389 20.78 -0.67 12.42
C ASN A 389 20.08 0.34 11.51
N VAL A 390 20.14 1.63 11.83
CA VAL A 390 19.82 2.65 10.82
C VAL A 390 20.83 2.64 9.67
N GLU A 391 22.11 2.48 10.01
CA GLU A 391 23.21 2.64 9.06
C GLU A 391 23.61 1.32 8.40
N ASN A 392 23.75 0.26 9.19
CA ASN A 392 24.39 -0.99 8.81
C ASN A 392 23.65 -2.21 9.34
N ASP A 393 23.95 -3.35 8.77
CA ASP A 393 23.47 -4.62 9.27
C ASP A 393 23.99 -4.87 10.68
N ILE A 394 23.12 -5.41 11.54
CA ILE A 394 23.51 -5.91 12.85
C ILE A 394 23.29 -7.42 12.91
N THR A 395 24.00 -8.09 13.81
CA THR A 395 23.71 -9.49 14.14
C THR A 395 22.98 -9.54 15.47
N SER A 396 21.87 -10.27 15.52
CA SER A 396 21.13 -10.48 16.76
C SER A 396 20.87 -11.98 16.97
N GLY A 397 21.21 -12.47 18.15
CA GLY A 397 21.00 -13.87 18.56
C GLY A 397 21.99 -14.88 17.94
N GLY A 398 22.14 -16.03 18.59
CA GLY A 398 22.83 -17.22 18.07
C GLY A 398 21.88 -18.43 18.04
N GLY A 399 21.94 -19.23 16.98
CA GLY A 399 21.04 -20.37 16.72
C GLY A 399 20.10 -20.16 15.53
N PRO A 400 19.14 -21.06 15.28
CA PRO A 400 18.28 -21.04 14.08
C PRO A 400 17.33 -19.82 13.93
N GLY A 401 17.26 -18.97 14.95
CA GLY A 401 16.56 -17.68 14.94
C GLY A 401 17.49 -16.48 15.17
N GLY A 402 18.80 -16.69 15.11
CA GLY A 402 19.81 -15.63 15.00
C GLY A 402 20.18 -15.40 13.54
N GLY A 403 20.57 -14.17 13.20
CA GLY A 403 20.89 -13.83 11.83
C GLY A 403 21.23 -12.35 11.63
N THR A 404 21.50 -12.01 10.38
CA THR A 404 21.65 -10.64 9.91
C THR A 404 20.31 -9.94 9.96
N ILE A 405 20.22 -8.84 10.70
CA ILE A 405 19.15 -7.86 10.57
C ILE A 405 19.71 -6.74 9.72
N TYR A 406 19.21 -6.59 8.50
CA TYR A 406 19.74 -5.62 7.55
C TYR A 406 19.56 -4.19 8.05
N GLY A 407 20.54 -3.32 7.82
CA GLY A 407 20.42 -1.90 8.12
C GLY A 407 19.52 -1.19 7.11
N LEU A 408 18.82 -0.12 7.49
CA LEU A 408 17.94 0.58 6.55
C LEU A 408 18.72 1.13 5.34
N ARG A 409 19.80 1.89 5.60
CA ARG A 409 20.62 2.51 4.54
C ARG A 409 21.43 1.49 3.77
N SER A 410 22.06 0.54 4.47
CA SER A 410 22.82 -0.55 3.83
C SER A 410 21.94 -1.40 2.93
N PHE A 411 20.74 -1.78 3.39
CA PHE A 411 19.78 -2.55 2.58
C PHE A 411 19.38 -1.80 1.31
N ILE A 412 18.98 -0.52 1.41
CA ILE A 412 18.57 0.25 0.23
C ILE A 412 19.69 0.28 -0.81
N ASN A 413 20.92 0.55 -0.38
CA ASN A 413 22.08 0.60 -1.25
C ASN A 413 22.39 -0.76 -1.88
N GLY A 414 22.48 -1.83 -1.07
CA GLY A 414 22.77 -3.19 -1.53
C GLY A 414 21.70 -3.73 -2.46
N ARG A 415 20.43 -3.54 -2.08
CA ARG A 415 19.26 -3.92 -2.87
C ARG A 415 19.22 -3.20 -4.22
N ARG A 416 19.45 -1.89 -4.24
CA ARG A 416 19.51 -1.11 -5.49
C ARG A 416 20.67 -1.56 -6.38
N ALA A 417 21.84 -1.82 -5.80
CA ALA A 417 23.00 -2.29 -6.55
C ALA A 417 22.74 -3.65 -7.22
N TYR A 418 22.14 -4.61 -6.50
CA TYR A 418 21.72 -5.89 -7.06
C TYR A 418 20.70 -5.70 -8.19
N LEU A 419 19.63 -4.96 -7.93
CA LEU A 419 18.53 -4.75 -8.87
C LEU A 419 18.97 -4.05 -10.16
N SER A 420 19.90 -3.09 -10.07
CA SER A 420 20.49 -2.43 -11.25
C SER A 420 21.22 -3.40 -12.18
N GLY A 421 21.65 -4.56 -11.67
CA GLY A 421 22.31 -5.61 -12.45
C GLY A 421 21.36 -6.64 -13.06
N VAL A 422 20.11 -6.71 -12.59
CA VAL A 422 19.13 -7.74 -13.02
C VAL A 422 17.84 -7.17 -13.63
N LEU A 423 17.55 -5.90 -13.40
CA LEU A 423 16.43 -5.17 -14.02
C LEU A 423 16.92 -4.29 -15.16
N SER A 424 16.14 -4.26 -16.24
CA SER A 424 16.36 -3.34 -17.36
C SER A 424 15.19 -2.36 -17.45
N CYS A 425 15.22 -1.30 -16.64
CA CYS A 425 14.17 -0.28 -16.64
C CYS A 425 14.28 0.72 -17.80
N ALA A 426 15.44 0.78 -18.47
CA ALA A 426 15.67 1.67 -19.61
C ALA A 426 14.81 1.34 -20.85
N THR A 427 14.36 0.10 -20.99
CA THR A 427 13.49 -0.36 -22.08
C THR A 427 12.01 -0.36 -21.70
N VAL A 428 11.68 -0.28 -20.42
CA VAL A 428 10.29 -0.38 -19.92
C VAL A 428 9.50 0.92 -20.14
N GLY A 429 10.20 2.03 -20.42
CA GLY A 429 9.59 3.27 -20.93
C GLY A 429 9.40 3.32 -22.45
N LEU A 430 9.80 2.27 -23.18
CA LEU A 430 9.58 2.10 -24.60
C LEU A 430 8.74 0.85 -24.82
N ASN A 431 7.45 0.92 -24.51
CA ASN A 431 6.51 0.07 -25.22
C ASN A 431 6.56 0.47 -26.70
N GLU A 432 7.46 -0.18 -27.46
CA GLU A 432 7.22 -0.41 -28.86
C GLU A 432 5.86 -1.12 -28.97
N ALA A 433 4.89 -0.37 -29.48
CA ALA A 433 3.52 -0.79 -29.76
C ALA A 433 2.69 -1.19 -28.52
N GLU A 434 2.34 -0.21 -27.69
CA GLU A 434 0.91 -0.13 -27.37
C GLU A 434 0.15 -0.12 -28.70
N VAL A 435 -0.61 -1.17 -28.96
CA VAL A 435 -1.79 -1.03 -29.81
C VAL A 435 -2.71 -0.11 -29.04
N ALA A 436 -2.49 1.20 -29.17
CA ALA A 436 -3.25 2.20 -28.48
C ALA A 436 -4.73 1.93 -28.80
N SER A 437 -5.56 1.68 -27.78
CA SER A 437 -6.99 1.47 -28.00
C SER A 437 -7.67 2.73 -28.57
N GLU A 438 -7.02 3.89 -28.37
CA GLU A 438 -7.38 5.20 -28.89
C GLU A 438 -6.19 5.92 -29.54
N ALA A 439 -6.44 6.99 -30.30
CA ALA A 439 -5.35 7.77 -30.87
C ALA A 439 -4.66 8.60 -29.77
N VAL A 440 -3.33 8.61 -29.74
CA VAL A 440 -2.53 9.40 -28.79
C VAL A 440 -1.46 10.21 -29.53
N VAL A 441 -0.97 11.28 -28.88
CA VAL A 441 0.10 12.13 -29.42
C VAL A 441 1.26 12.27 -28.43
N TYR A 442 2.49 12.28 -28.95
CA TYR A 442 3.70 12.43 -28.16
C TYR A 442 4.85 13.04 -28.99
N PRO A 443 5.83 13.71 -28.38
CA PRO A 443 5.86 14.08 -26.96
C PRO A 443 4.84 15.17 -26.63
N VAL A 444 4.32 15.22 -25.41
CA VAL A 444 3.56 16.37 -24.90
C VAL A 444 4.13 16.71 -23.52
N PRO A 445 4.72 17.90 -23.29
CA PRO A 445 4.88 19.03 -24.23
C PRO A 445 5.80 18.74 -25.43
N ALA A 446 5.63 19.48 -26.53
CA ALA A 446 6.47 19.37 -27.72
C ALA A 446 7.00 20.74 -28.20
N SER A 447 8.22 20.74 -28.74
CA SER A 447 8.89 21.93 -29.25
C SER A 447 8.75 22.09 -30.77
N GLU A 448 9.04 21.05 -31.55
CA GLU A 448 9.10 21.15 -33.02
C GLU A 448 8.13 20.19 -33.72
N ALA A 449 7.88 19.01 -33.15
CA ALA A 449 7.09 17.98 -33.79
C ALA A 449 6.25 17.17 -32.79
N LEU A 450 5.13 16.62 -33.27
CA LEU A 450 4.27 15.66 -32.57
C LEU A 450 4.06 14.42 -33.41
N THR A 451 4.30 13.24 -32.83
CA THR A 451 3.95 11.96 -33.44
C THR A 451 2.54 11.56 -33.02
N ILE A 452 1.75 11.08 -33.99
CA ILE A 452 0.41 10.51 -33.80
C ILE A 452 0.53 8.97 -33.80
N ALA A 453 0.21 8.32 -32.68
CA ALA A 453 -0.03 6.88 -32.66
C ALA A 453 -1.53 6.60 -32.81
N MET A 454 -1.86 5.70 -33.73
CA MET A 454 -3.23 5.28 -34.03
C MET A 454 -3.48 3.86 -33.54
N PRO A 455 -4.73 3.50 -33.21
CA PRO A 455 -5.11 2.11 -32.99
C PRO A 455 -4.76 1.21 -34.17
N SER A 456 -4.46 -0.06 -33.88
CA SER A 456 -4.11 -1.04 -34.91
C SER A 456 -5.20 -1.12 -35.98
N GLY A 457 -4.80 -1.01 -37.24
CA GLY A 457 -5.69 -1.04 -38.40
C GLY A 457 -6.32 0.29 -38.81
N GLN A 458 -6.21 1.37 -38.03
CA GLN A 458 -6.75 2.68 -38.43
C GLN A 458 -5.76 3.51 -39.25
N VAL A 459 -6.30 4.23 -40.24
CA VAL A 459 -5.53 5.10 -41.14
C VAL A 459 -5.93 6.55 -40.91
N ILE A 460 -4.94 7.45 -40.83
CA ILE A 460 -5.20 8.90 -40.72
C ILE A 460 -5.63 9.41 -42.10
N GLU A 461 -6.85 9.93 -42.19
CA GLU A 461 -7.40 10.57 -43.38
C GLU A 461 -7.18 12.10 -43.37
N GLY A 462 -7.08 12.70 -42.18
CA GLY A 462 -6.84 14.13 -42.06
C GLY A 462 -6.52 14.58 -40.64
N VAL A 463 -5.89 15.75 -40.54
CA VAL A 463 -5.59 16.42 -39.26
C VAL A 463 -5.99 17.89 -39.35
N ARG A 464 -6.45 18.43 -38.22
CA ARG A 464 -6.78 19.86 -38.07
C ARG A 464 -6.26 20.33 -36.72
N VAL A 465 -5.47 21.40 -36.70
CA VAL A 465 -5.01 22.03 -35.47
C VAL A 465 -5.71 23.37 -35.27
N THR A 466 -6.15 23.64 -34.04
CA THR A 466 -6.70 24.94 -33.63
C THR A 466 -5.97 25.47 -32.40
N ASP A 467 -5.82 26.79 -32.34
CA ASP A 467 -5.29 27.47 -31.15
C ASP A 467 -6.34 27.54 -30.02
N ALA A 468 -5.94 28.06 -28.85
CA ALA A 468 -6.83 28.24 -27.70
C ALA A 468 -8.04 29.18 -27.95
N LEU A 469 -8.04 29.93 -29.06
CA LEU A 469 -9.15 30.80 -29.48
C LEU A 469 -10.04 30.13 -30.54
N GLY A 470 -9.78 28.86 -30.89
CA GLY A 470 -10.53 28.10 -31.88
C GLY A 470 -10.19 28.45 -33.33
N ARG A 471 -9.09 29.16 -33.58
CA ARG A 471 -8.64 29.50 -34.94
C ARG A 471 -7.80 28.37 -35.50
N GLU A 472 -8.11 27.94 -36.71
CA GLU A 472 -7.36 26.88 -37.41
C GLU A 472 -5.96 27.37 -37.79
N VAL A 473 -4.95 26.57 -37.47
CA VAL A 473 -3.54 26.86 -37.75
C VAL A 473 -3.00 25.78 -38.69
N PRO A 474 -2.40 26.15 -39.84
CA PRO A 474 -1.87 25.18 -40.78
C PRO A 474 -0.65 24.47 -40.20
N VAL A 475 -0.61 23.15 -40.39
CA VAL A 475 0.45 22.25 -39.93
C VAL A 475 0.72 21.20 -41.01
N GLY A 476 1.97 20.74 -41.11
CA GLY A 476 2.36 19.66 -42.05
C GLY A 476 2.32 18.30 -41.36
N LEU A 477 1.82 17.27 -42.05
CA LEU A 477 1.85 15.88 -41.58
C LEU A 477 2.69 15.02 -42.53
N VAL A 478 3.74 14.37 -42.02
CA VAL A 478 4.58 13.42 -42.76
C VAL A 478 4.80 12.19 -41.89
N ASP A 479 4.48 10.99 -42.39
CA ASP A 479 4.69 9.72 -41.69
C ASP A 479 4.25 9.75 -40.21
N ARG A 480 3.00 10.21 -39.98
CA ARG A 480 2.36 10.37 -38.66
C ARG A 480 3.00 11.44 -37.75
N THR A 481 3.95 12.20 -38.25
CA THR A 481 4.60 13.29 -37.51
C THR A 481 4.07 14.64 -38.00
N LEU A 482 3.55 15.44 -37.07
CA LEU A 482 3.04 16.78 -37.28
C LEU A 482 4.13 17.81 -36.98
N ASP A 483 4.47 18.65 -37.96
CA ASP A 483 5.35 19.81 -37.75
C ASP A 483 4.58 20.93 -37.05
N ILE A 484 5.00 21.26 -35.84
CA ILE A 484 4.41 22.31 -35.00
C ILE A 484 5.39 23.44 -34.70
N SER A 485 6.54 23.49 -35.38
CA SER A 485 7.58 24.50 -35.15
C SER A 485 7.07 25.93 -35.32
N ALA A 486 6.08 26.13 -36.20
CA ALA A 486 5.46 27.43 -36.48
C ALA A 486 4.34 27.84 -35.50
N LEU A 487 3.92 26.95 -34.59
CA LEU A 487 2.88 27.26 -33.61
C LEU A 487 3.44 28.17 -32.51
N GLN A 488 2.59 29.04 -31.98
CA GLN A 488 2.95 29.84 -30.80
C GLN A 488 3.00 28.96 -29.55
N PRO A 489 3.84 29.28 -28.55
CA PRO A 489 3.78 28.59 -27.26
C PRO A 489 2.38 28.64 -26.65
N GLY A 490 1.91 27.50 -26.13
CA GLY A 490 0.60 27.37 -25.49
C GLY A 490 -0.20 26.14 -25.91
N VAL A 491 -1.46 26.10 -25.45
CA VAL A 491 -2.37 24.97 -25.65
C VAL A 491 -2.98 25.00 -27.04
N HIS A 492 -2.91 23.86 -27.72
CA HIS A 492 -3.52 23.62 -29.03
C HIS A 492 -4.43 22.39 -28.98
N VAL A 493 -5.41 22.36 -29.88
CA VAL A 493 -6.33 21.23 -30.06
C VAL A 493 -6.07 20.61 -31.42
N LEU A 494 -5.78 19.31 -31.45
CA LEU A 494 -5.61 18.50 -32.64
C LEU A 494 -6.85 17.62 -32.84
N ALA A 495 -7.53 17.75 -33.98
CA ALA A 495 -8.52 16.80 -34.44
C ALA A 495 -7.90 15.88 -35.49
N ILE A 496 -8.03 14.56 -35.30
CA ILE A 496 -7.53 13.52 -36.18
C ILE A 496 -8.74 12.78 -36.75
N SER A 497 -8.93 12.84 -38.06
CA SER A 497 -9.94 12.06 -38.77
C SER A 497 -9.33 10.76 -39.26
N SER A 498 -9.93 9.62 -38.89
CA SER A 498 -9.62 8.30 -39.42
C SER A 498 -10.79 7.71 -40.19
N ASP A 499 -10.55 6.56 -40.80
CA ASP A 499 -11.53 5.71 -41.47
C ASP A 499 -12.68 5.22 -40.56
N VAL A 500 -12.52 5.34 -39.23
CA VAL A 500 -13.50 4.88 -38.23
C VAL A 500 -14.18 6.05 -37.51
N ARG A 501 -13.41 7.04 -37.02
CA ARG A 501 -13.92 8.15 -36.21
C ARG A 501 -13.03 9.38 -36.30
N THR A 502 -13.53 10.50 -35.78
CA THR A 502 -12.69 11.67 -35.50
C THR A 502 -12.36 11.72 -34.01
N THR A 503 -11.07 11.77 -33.67
CA THR A 503 -10.55 11.88 -32.30
C THR A 503 -10.04 13.30 -32.07
N VAL A 504 -10.32 13.89 -30.91
CA VAL A 504 -9.87 15.25 -30.56
C VAL A 504 -8.96 15.18 -29.34
N LEU A 505 -7.74 15.68 -29.50
CA LEU A 505 -6.67 15.65 -28.51
C LEU A 505 -6.18 17.08 -28.22
N ARG A 506 -5.57 17.27 -27.05
CA ARG A 506 -4.91 18.54 -26.68
C ARG A 506 -3.42 18.30 -26.53
N PHE A 507 -2.62 19.28 -26.93
CA PHE A 507 -1.19 19.28 -26.70
C PHE A 507 -0.68 20.67 -26.30
N ILE A 508 0.51 20.70 -25.69
CA ILE A 508 1.19 21.92 -25.27
C ILE A 508 2.40 22.12 -26.18
N LYS A 509 2.44 23.27 -26.87
CA LYS A 509 3.63 23.78 -27.57
C LYS A 509 4.48 24.56 -26.58
N GLU A 510 5.74 24.20 -26.43
CA GLU A 510 6.73 24.96 -25.62
C GLU A 510 7.20 26.24 -26.31
#